data_AF-A0A7C7YSM9-F1
#
_entry.id   AF-A0A7C7YSM9-F1
#
_cell.length_a   1.000
_cell.length_b   1.000
_cell.length_c   1.000
_cell.angle_alpha   90.00
_cell.angle_beta   90.00
_cell.angle_gamma   90.00
#
_symmetry.space_group_name_H-M   'P 1'
#
loop_
_entity.id
_entity.type
_entity.pdbx_description
1 polymer ?
#
loop_
_entity_poly.entity_id
_entity_poly.type
_entity_poly.pdbx_seq_one_letter_code
_entity_poly.pdbx_strand_id
1 'polypeptide(L)'
;MTTSRHRWGILSILVCIVFSMGSVVAQELSPGTPISSETLYLQAGIVETDRLENLLAVAEPTFISSRVRVLVLDRPMDDVLRDRLDVLGVRWLDYLPSNAFTVRLSGVERVALSRITGVVRVVDYNDSWKLQPRIVERLGTHQ
;
A
#
# COMPACT_ATOMS: atom_id res chain seq x y z
N MET A 1 54.47 22.76 52.77
CA MET A 1 54.79 21.37 52.41
C MET A 1 53.81 20.95 51.32
N THR A 2 54.17 21.13 50.04
CA THR A 2 54.82 20.13 49.14
C THR A 2 53.88 18.94 48.91
N THR A 3 53.35 18.68 47.70
CA THR A 3 53.98 18.70 46.37
C THR A 3 52.96 18.86 45.23
N SER A 4 53.34 19.63 44.21
CA SER A 4 52.78 19.55 42.86
C SER A 4 53.42 18.39 42.08
N ARG A 5 52.72 17.85 41.08
CA ARG A 5 53.36 17.33 39.86
C ARG A 5 52.36 17.24 38.71
N HIS A 6 52.52 18.15 37.76
CA HIS A 6 52.04 18.08 36.38
C HIS A 6 52.47 16.78 35.70
N ARG A 7 51.66 16.27 34.75
CA ARG A 7 51.96 16.29 33.29
C ARG A 7 51.03 15.37 32.50
N TRP A 8 50.49 15.96 31.43
CA TRP A 8 50.38 15.41 30.07
C TRP A 8 49.46 14.22 29.81
N GLY A 9 48.51 14.44 28.89
CA GLY A 9 47.84 13.37 28.18
C GLY A 9 46.64 13.83 27.34
N ILE A 10 46.90 14.66 26.33
CA ILE A 10 46.34 14.50 24.98
C ILE A 10 44.79 14.41 24.92
N LEU A 11 44.10 15.53 24.69
CA LEU A 11 43.55 15.84 23.36
C LEU A 11 43.16 14.58 22.55
N SER A 12 41.97 14.04 22.79
CA SER A 12 41.31 13.17 21.82
C SER A 12 39.87 13.61 21.71
N ILE A 13 39.72 14.73 21.00
CA ILE A 13 38.54 15.03 20.20
C ILE A 13 38.44 13.84 19.24
N LEU A 14 37.69 12.81 19.63
CA LEU A 14 37.31 11.76 18.71
C LEU A 14 36.24 12.37 17.82
N VAL A 15 36.70 13.00 16.74
CA VAL A 15 35.95 13.22 15.53
C VAL A 15 35.32 11.88 15.18
N CYS A 16 34.03 11.70 15.45
CA CYS A 16 33.26 10.62 14.87
C CYS A 16 33.19 10.92 13.38
N ILE A 17 34.20 10.40 12.67
CA ILE A 17 34.26 10.36 11.22
C ILE A 17 32.97 9.70 10.77
N VAL A 18 32.21 10.53 10.07
CA VAL A 18 31.04 10.24 9.27
C VAL A 18 31.34 9.01 8.41
N PHE A 19 30.99 7.82 8.90
CA PHE A 19 30.75 6.67 8.06
C PHE A 19 29.36 6.85 7.46
N SER A 20 29.28 7.67 6.40
CA SER A 20 28.16 7.65 5.46
C SER A 20 28.19 6.33 4.68
N MET A 21 27.85 5.22 5.33
CA MET A 21 27.25 4.12 4.60
C MET A 21 25.98 4.70 3.97
N GLY A 22 25.92 4.74 2.64
CA GLY A 22 24.96 5.53 1.88
C GLY A 22 23.55 5.46 2.44
N SER A 23 23.16 6.47 3.20
CA SER A 23 21.79 6.65 3.63
C SER A 23 20.99 6.92 2.38
N VAL A 24 20.18 5.94 1.97
CA VAL A 24 19.14 6.16 0.98
C VAL A 24 18.11 7.09 1.63
N VAL A 25 18.23 8.38 1.37
CA VAL A 25 17.23 9.36 1.77
C VAL A 25 16.13 9.31 0.73
N ALA A 26 14.92 8.97 1.14
CA ALA A 26 13.74 9.11 0.30
C ALA A 26 13.46 10.59 0.12
N GLN A 27 13.68 11.10 -1.09
CA GLN A 27 13.35 12.47 -1.46
C GLN A 27 12.03 12.47 -2.24
N GLU A 28 11.08 13.29 -1.81
CA GLU A 28 9.87 13.53 -2.60
C GLU A 28 10.25 14.25 -3.90
N LEU A 29 9.75 13.74 -5.03
CA LEU A 29 9.95 14.34 -6.34
C LEU A 29 8.96 15.49 -6.55
N SER A 30 9.46 16.61 -7.05
CA SER A 30 8.59 17.65 -7.58
C SER A 30 7.81 17.14 -8.81
N PRO A 31 6.53 17.52 -8.97
CA PRO A 31 5.75 17.19 -10.17
C PRO A 31 6.50 17.62 -11.44
N GLY A 32 6.64 16.72 -12.41
CA GLY A 32 7.32 17.00 -13.69
C GLY A 32 8.82 16.71 -13.71
N THR A 33 9.41 16.14 -12.66
CA THR A 33 10.82 15.74 -12.66
C THR A 33 11.07 14.65 -13.72
N PRO A 34 12.03 14.82 -14.65
CA PRO A 34 12.38 13.79 -15.63
C PRO A 34 12.85 12.50 -14.95
N ILE A 35 12.31 11.37 -15.40
CA ILE A 35 12.62 10.04 -14.86
C ILE A 35 13.91 9.54 -15.53
N SER A 36 14.95 9.26 -14.73
CA SER A 36 16.18 8.59 -15.17
C SER A 36 16.02 7.07 -15.09
N SER A 37 16.55 6.34 -16.07
CA SER A 37 16.58 4.86 -16.06
C SER A 37 17.49 4.27 -14.99
N GLU A 38 18.40 5.07 -14.41
CA GLU A 38 19.38 4.64 -13.40
C GLU A 38 18.87 4.84 -11.96
N THR A 39 17.68 5.42 -11.78
CA THR A 39 17.14 5.79 -10.46
C THR A 39 15.83 5.06 -10.16
N LEU A 40 15.72 4.50 -8.96
CA LEU A 40 14.49 3.87 -8.47
C LEU A 40 13.59 4.91 -7.79
N TYR A 41 12.44 5.19 -8.40
CA TYR A 41 11.47 6.17 -7.89
C TYR A 41 10.31 5.49 -7.15
N LEU A 42 10.42 5.44 -5.83
CA LEU A 42 9.38 4.94 -4.93
C LEU A 42 8.36 6.07 -4.66
N GLN A 43 7.08 5.82 -4.92
CA GLN A 43 6.00 6.74 -4.56
C GLN A 43 5.13 6.05 -3.52
N ALA A 44 5.06 6.61 -2.32
CA ALA A 44 4.10 6.22 -1.31
C ALA A 44 3.08 7.36 -1.18
N GLY A 45 1.82 7.07 -1.47
CA GLY A 45 0.72 8.02 -1.35
C GLY A 45 -0.38 7.44 -0.48
N ILE A 46 -1.13 8.32 0.18
CA ILE A 46 -2.35 7.94 0.90
C ILE A 46 -3.52 8.04 -0.09
N VAL A 47 -4.30 6.96 -0.20
CA VAL A 47 -5.53 6.95 -0.99
C VAL A 47 -6.72 6.99 -0.04
N GLU A 48 -7.45 8.10 -0.06
CA GLU A 48 -8.68 8.30 0.70
C GLU A 48 -9.86 7.67 -0.04
N THR A 49 -10.07 6.37 0.16
CA THR A 49 -11.13 5.60 -0.53
C THR A 49 -12.56 6.06 -0.21
N ASP A 50 -12.72 6.88 0.82
CA ASP A 50 -13.98 7.51 1.18
C ASP A 50 -14.36 8.71 0.33
N ARG A 51 -13.37 9.33 -0.33
CA ARG A 51 -13.56 10.38 -1.33
C ARG A 51 -13.79 9.85 -2.74
N LEU A 52 -13.69 8.55 -2.94
CA LEU A 52 -13.90 7.89 -4.23
C LEU A 52 -15.36 7.41 -4.36
N GLU A 53 -15.83 7.28 -5.60
CA GLU A 53 -17.16 6.73 -5.89
C GLU A 53 -17.29 5.31 -5.34
N ASN A 54 -18.30 5.09 -4.49
CA ASN A 54 -18.62 3.77 -4.01
C ASN A 54 -19.48 3.03 -5.05
N LEU A 55 -18.86 2.09 -5.73
CA LEU A 55 -19.47 1.30 -6.78
C LEU A 55 -20.60 0.39 -6.27
N LEU A 56 -20.75 0.18 -4.96
CA LEU A 56 -21.91 -0.54 -4.41
C LEU A 56 -23.22 0.24 -4.55
N ALA A 57 -23.16 1.57 -4.70
CA ALA A 57 -24.34 2.44 -4.82
C ALA A 57 -24.79 2.70 -6.27
N VAL A 58 -24.04 2.16 -7.24
CA VAL A 58 -24.28 2.31 -8.67
C VAL A 58 -25.47 1.45 -9.12
N ALA A 59 -26.30 1.96 -10.04
CA ALA A 59 -27.61 1.38 -10.38
C ALA A 59 -27.52 0.01 -11.10
N GLU A 60 -26.42 -0.27 -11.78
CA GLU A 60 -26.22 -1.52 -12.49
C GLU A 60 -26.22 -2.71 -11.51
N PRO A 61 -27.07 -3.73 -11.71
CA PRO A 61 -27.27 -4.80 -10.73
C PRO A 61 -26.02 -5.68 -10.55
N THR A 62 -25.15 -5.74 -11.55
CA THR A 62 -24.00 -6.65 -11.57
C THR A 62 -22.75 -5.91 -12.03
N PHE A 63 -21.61 -6.31 -11.50
CA PHE A 63 -20.31 -5.89 -12.00
C PHE A 63 -20.01 -6.61 -13.32
N ILE A 64 -20.13 -5.91 -14.45
CA ILE A 64 -19.88 -6.51 -15.79
C ILE A 64 -18.38 -6.51 -16.10
N SER A 65 -17.68 -5.42 -15.77
CA SER A 65 -16.26 -5.28 -16.10
C SER A 65 -15.36 -6.21 -15.28
N SER A 66 -14.34 -6.76 -15.96
CA SER A 66 -13.26 -7.57 -15.40
C SER A 66 -12.13 -6.75 -14.76
N ARG A 67 -12.25 -5.41 -14.75
CA ARG A 67 -11.27 -4.51 -14.11
C ARG A 67 -11.01 -4.90 -12.66
N VAL A 68 -9.77 -4.66 -12.24
CA VAL A 68 -9.38 -4.77 -10.83
C VAL A 68 -10.08 -3.67 -10.05
N ARG A 69 -10.58 -4.01 -8.86
CA ARG A 69 -11.22 -3.09 -7.93
C ARG A 69 -10.61 -3.23 -6.56
N VAL A 70 -10.84 -2.24 -5.70
CA VAL A 70 -10.51 -2.34 -4.28
C VAL A 70 -11.79 -2.55 -3.49
N LEU A 71 -11.85 -3.68 -2.78
CA LEU A 71 -12.87 -3.99 -1.80
C LEU A 71 -12.33 -3.61 -0.42
N VAL A 72 -13.08 -2.78 0.31
CA VAL A 72 -12.71 -2.34 1.67
C VAL A 72 -13.65 -2.97 2.68
N LEU A 73 -13.07 -3.52 3.74
CA LEU A 73 -13.78 -4.14 4.85
C LEU A 73 -13.66 -3.31 6.13
N ASP A 74 -14.65 -3.40 7.02
CA ASP A 74 -14.63 -2.70 8.33
C ASP A 74 -13.77 -3.41 9.37
N ARG A 75 -13.40 -4.67 9.10
CA ARG A 75 -12.72 -5.57 10.03
C ARG A 75 -11.73 -6.48 9.30
N PRO A 76 -10.78 -7.08 10.02
CA PRO A 76 -9.91 -8.11 9.44
C PRO A 76 -10.71 -9.23 8.79
N MET A 77 -10.19 -9.76 7.69
CA MET A 77 -10.78 -10.92 7.02
C MET A 77 -10.71 -12.15 7.95
N ASP A 78 -11.86 -12.76 8.23
CA ASP A 78 -11.97 -14.07 8.86
C ASP A 78 -12.49 -15.12 7.85
N ASP A 79 -12.39 -16.40 8.20
CA ASP A 79 -12.77 -17.51 7.31
C ASP A 79 -14.26 -17.46 6.91
N VAL A 80 -15.13 -17.02 7.84
CA VAL A 80 -16.57 -16.94 7.59
C VAL A 80 -16.89 -15.85 6.57
N LEU A 81 -16.25 -14.69 6.67
CA LEU A 81 -16.38 -13.60 5.72
C LEU A 81 -15.78 -13.98 4.36
N ARG A 82 -14.62 -14.64 4.38
CA ARG A 82 -13.94 -15.16 3.19
C ARG A 82 -14.88 -16.07 2.40
N ASP A 83 -15.44 -17.09 3.04
CA ASP A 83 -16.33 -18.07 2.40
C ASP A 83 -17.58 -17.41 1.81
N ARG A 84 -18.20 -16.47 2.54
CA ARG A 84 -19.38 -15.74 2.05
C ARG A 84 -19.08 -14.95 0.78
N LEU A 85 -17.92 -14.32 0.71
CA LEU A 85 -17.50 -13.53 -0.45
C LEU A 85 -17.10 -14.44 -1.63
N ASP A 86 -16.46 -15.57 -1.35
CA ASP A 86 -16.10 -16.57 -2.36
C ASP A 86 -17.36 -17.19 -3.02
N VAL A 87 -18.40 -17.47 -2.22
CA VAL A 87 -19.71 -17.95 -2.72
C VAL A 87 -20.36 -16.94 -3.66
N LEU A 88 -20.18 -15.63 -3.43
CA LEU A 88 -20.67 -14.58 -4.34
C LEU A 88 -19.84 -14.45 -5.62
N GLY A 89 -18.72 -15.17 -5.74
CA GLY A 89 -17.84 -15.13 -6.90
C GLY A 89 -16.76 -14.05 -6.84
N VAL A 90 -16.48 -13.48 -5.66
CA VAL A 90 -15.37 -12.52 -5.48
C VAL A 90 -14.05 -13.24 -5.73
N ARG A 91 -13.27 -12.74 -6.70
CA ARG A 91 -11.92 -13.26 -6.96
C ARG A 91 -10.87 -12.37 -6.31
N TRP A 92 -10.17 -12.93 -5.33
CA TRP A 92 -9.12 -12.24 -4.59
C TRP A 92 -7.82 -12.14 -5.38
N LEU A 93 -7.18 -10.98 -5.29
CA LEU A 93 -5.82 -10.76 -5.77
C LEU A 93 -4.93 -10.55 -4.55
N ASP A 94 -4.61 -9.29 -4.21
CA ASP A 94 -3.66 -8.96 -3.16
C ASP A 94 -4.27 -8.18 -2.01
N TYR A 95 -3.67 -8.33 -0.84
CA TYR A 95 -3.99 -7.54 0.33
C TYR A 95 -3.38 -6.14 0.23
N LEU A 96 -4.20 -5.14 0.57
CA LEU A 96 -3.79 -3.77 0.82
C LEU A 96 -3.95 -3.47 2.32
N PRO A 97 -3.09 -2.65 2.94
CA PRO A 97 -3.25 -2.26 4.33
C PRO A 97 -4.65 -1.72 4.66
N SER A 98 -5.05 -1.81 5.93
CA SER A 98 -6.34 -1.34 6.43
C SER A 98 -7.54 -2.13 5.91
N ASN A 99 -7.46 -3.47 5.94
CA ASN A 99 -8.55 -4.38 5.58
C ASN A 99 -9.08 -4.19 4.16
N ALA A 100 -8.21 -3.79 3.24
CA ALA A 100 -8.55 -3.59 1.84
C ALA A 100 -7.90 -4.66 0.97
N PHE A 101 -8.52 -4.98 -0.16
CA PHE A 101 -8.03 -6.02 -1.05
C PHE A 101 -8.28 -5.63 -2.50
N THR A 102 -7.31 -5.91 -3.38
CA THR A 102 -7.57 -5.91 -4.81
C THR A 102 -8.36 -7.17 -5.18
N VAL A 103 -9.40 -7.00 -6.00
CA VAL A 103 -10.33 -8.06 -6.36
C VAL A 103 -10.78 -7.94 -7.81
N ARG A 104 -11.28 -9.04 -8.39
CA ARG A 104 -12.12 -9.01 -9.59
C ARG A 104 -13.53 -9.42 -9.22
N LEU A 105 -14.50 -8.65 -9.69
CA LEU A 105 -15.91 -8.84 -9.36
C LEU A 105 -16.78 -9.13 -10.58
N SER A 106 -16.21 -9.50 -11.73
CA SER A 106 -17.02 -9.78 -12.93
C SER A 106 -18.04 -10.88 -12.65
N GLY A 107 -19.33 -10.57 -12.86
CA GLY A 107 -20.45 -11.46 -12.55
C GLY A 107 -20.99 -11.38 -11.12
N VAL A 108 -20.35 -10.62 -10.22
CA VAL A 108 -20.82 -10.45 -8.83
C VAL A 108 -21.98 -9.44 -8.79
N GLU A 109 -23.04 -9.81 -8.07
CA GLU A 109 -24.26 -9.01 -7.89
C GLU A 109 -24.04 -7.94 -6.79
N ARG A 110 -24.32 -6.67 -7.11
CA ARG A 110 -23.91 -5.53 -6.27
C ARG A 110 -24.70 -5.46 -4.96
N VAL A 111 -25.99 -5.75 -5.01
CA VAL A 111 -26.86 -5.72 -3.82
C VAL A 111 -26.57 -6.92 -2.93
N ALA A 112 -26.30 -8.10 -3.48
CA ALA A 112 -25.82 -9.23 -2.70
C ALA A 112 -24.50 -8.90 -1.98
N LEU A 113 -23.53 -8.29 -2.68
CA LEU A 113 -22.25 -7.92 -2.09
C LEU A 113 -22.40 -6.84 -1.00
N SER A 114 -23.24 -5.83 -1.20
CA SER A 114 -23.47 -4.77 -0.21
C SER A 114 -24.18 -5.24 1.06
N ARG A 115 -24.87 -6.38 1.00
CA ARG A 115 -25.54 -7.00 2.16
C ARG A 115 -24.62 -7.86 3.02
N ILE A 116 -23.39 -8.15 2.57
CA ILE A 116 -22.43 -8.90 3.38
C ILE A 116 -21.93 -8.03 4.54
N THR A 117 -22.23 -8.45 5.76
CA THR A 117 -21.70 -7.79 6.96
C THR A 117 -20.18 -7.77 6.92
N GLY A 118 -19.62 -6.55 7.00
CA GLY A 118 -18.19 -6.29 6.93
C GLY A 118 -17.74 -5.67 5.61
N VAL A 119 -18.56 -5.70 4.55
CA VAL A 119 -18.28 -4.98 3.29
C VAL A 119 -18.67 -3.51 3.45
N VAL A 120 -17.72 -2.61 3.25
CA VAL A 120 -17.92 -1.15 3.39
C VAL A 120 -18.14 -0.49 2.05
N ARG A 121 -17.24 -0.75 1.09
CA ARG A 121 -17.26 -0.10 -0.22
C ARG A 121 -16.46 -0.89 -1.25
N VAL A 122 -16.78 -0.63 -2.50
CA VAL A 122 -15.97 -1.04 -3.64
C VAL A 122 -15.63 0.21 -4.42
N VAL A 123 -14.35 0.41 -4.74
CA VAL A 123 -13.87 1.51 -5.58
C VAL A 123 -13.10 0.95 -6.76
N ASP A 124 -13.03 1.68 -7.87
CA ASP A 124 -12.16 1.29 -8.96
C ASP A 124 -10.69 1.41 -8.52
N TYR A 125 -9.89 0.42 -8.93
CA TYR A 125 -8.45 0.49 -8.80
C TYR A 125 -7.90 1.48 -9.82
N ASN A 126 -6.90 2.26 -9.42
CA ASN A 126 -6.22 3.19 -10.33
C ASN A 126 -4.77 2.74 -10.51
N ASP A 127 -4.36 2.48 -11.76
CA ASP A 127 -3.01 2.00 -12.10
C ASP A 127 -1.89 2.98 -11.72
N SER A 128 -2.22 4.26 -11.49
CA SER A 128 -1.27 5.25 -10.95
C SER A 128 -0.96 5.06 -9.46
N TRP A 129 -1.75 4.25 -8.74
CA TRP A 129 -1.43 3.86 -7.37
C TRP A 129 -0.21 2.95 -7.40
N LYS A 130 0.97 3.52 -7.16
CA LYS A 130 2.18 2.71 -6.97
C LYS A 130 2.00 1.89 -5.70
N LEU A 131 1.73 0.61 -5.87
CA LEU A 131 1.70 -0.34 -4.78
C LEU A 131 3.12 -0.51 -4.25
N GLN A 132 3.26 -0.62 -2.93
CA GLN A 132 4.56 -0.88 -2.32
C GLN A 132 5.14 -2.17 -2.94
N PRO A 133 6.45 -2.22 -3.26
CA PRO A 133 7.05 -3.32 -4.02
C PRO A 133 6.75 -4.74 -3.50
N ARG A 134 6.42 -4.89 -2.21
CA ARG A 134 6.03 -6.17 -1.59
C ARG A 134 4.62 -6.66 -1.95
N ILE A 135 3.82 -5.88 -2.70
CA ILE A 135 2.44 -6.20 -3.10
C ILE A 135 2.38 -6.73 -4.55
N VAL A 136 3.46 -6.57 -5.33
CA VAL A 136 3.42 -6.74 -6.81
C VAL A 136 3.59 -8.19 -7.28
N GLU A 137 3.87 -9.15 -6.40
CA GLU A 137 4.15 -10.54 -6.82
C GLU A 137 2.96 -11.25 -7.52
N ARG A 138 1.72 -10.76 -7.43
CA ARG A 138 0.54 -11.45 -8.02
C ARG A 138 -0.35 -10.63 -8.95
N LEU A 139 -0.06 -9.34 -9.15
CA LEU A 139 -0.82 -8.51 -10.11
C LEU A 139 -0.43 -8.77 -11.57
N GLY A 140 0.72 -9.40 -11.80
CA GLY A 140 1.22 -9.75 -13.13
C GLY A 140 1.86 -11.13 -13.16
N THR A 141 1.06 -12.20 -13.31
CA THR A 141 1.56 -13.36 -14.05
C THR A 141 1.43 -13.04 -15.53
N HIS A 142 2.51 -12.46 -16.06
CA HIS A 142 2.86 -12.57 -17.46
C HIS A 142 2.82 -14.04 -17.88
N GLN A 143 1.86 -14.40 -18.72
CA GLN A 143 2.08 -15.13 -19.97
C GLN A 143 1.10 -14.61 -21.02
#